data_AF-A0A4R1RF70-F1
#
_entry.id   AF-A0A4R1RF70-F1
#
_cell.length_a   1.000
_cell.length_b   1.000
_cell.length_c   1.000
_cell.angle_alpha   90.00
_cell.angle_beta   90.00
_cell.angle_gamma   90.00
#
_symmetry.space_group_name_H-M   'P 1'
#
loop_
_entity.id
_entity.type
_entity.pdbx_description
1 polymer ?
#
loop_
_entity_poly.entity_id
_entity_poly.type
_entity_poly.pdbx_seq_one_letter_code
_entity_poly.pdbx_strand_id
1 'polypeptide(L)' 'MPMTPARFTECLLHIRWTPINLASALQCDLALVEAWESGEDEVPAELGAWLEILAKAHEAVEVPSTYRGWQHRPKL' A
#
# COMPACT_ATOMS: atom_id res chain seq x y z
N MET A 1 -1.60 -2.12 19.74
CA MET A 1 -2.22 -0.80 19.52
C MET A 1 -2.65 -0.74 18.07
N PRO A 2 -3.83 -0.21 17.75
CA PRO A 2 -4.25 0.02 16.37
C PRO A 2 -3.31 1.03 15.69
N MET A 3 -3.14 0.90 14.39
CA MET A 3 -2.32 1.80 13.58
C MET A 3 -3.03 3.15 13.42
N THR A 4 -2.27 4.24 13.41
CA THR A 4 -2.84 5.58 13.17
C THR A 4 -3.11 5.80 11.67
N PRO A 5 -4.08 6.64 11.30
CA PRO A 5 -4.35 6.94 9.89
C PRO A 5 -3.13 7.50 9.15
N ALA A 6 -2.37 8.39 9.80
CA ALA A 6 -1.13 8.93 9.24
C ALA A 6 -0.10 7.84 8.91
N ARG A 7 0.08 6.85 9.82
CA ARG A 7 1.00 5.74 9.58
C ARG A 7 0.46 4.75 8.55
N PHE A 8 -0.85 4.57 8.48
CA PHE A 8 -1.52 3.77 7.47
C PHE A 8 -1.24 4.33 6.06
N THR A 9 -1.48 5.63 5.84
CA THR A 9 -1.15 6.30 4.59
C THR A 9 0.34 6.18 4.26
N GLU A 10 1.22 6.35 5.25
CA GLU A 10 2.67 6.20 5.05
C GLU A 10 3.04 4.78 4.57
N CYS A 11 2.46 3.73 5.16
CA CYS A 11 2.71 2.36 4.74
C CYS A 11 2.28 2.14 3.28
N LEU A 12 1.11 2.64 2.88
CA LEU A 12 0.63 2.56 1.50
C LEU A 12 1.56 3.30 0.53
N LEU A 13 2.08 4.46 0.91
CA LEU A 13 3.03 5.22 0.10
C LEU A 13 4.35 4.45 -0.11
N HIS A 14 4.89 3.82 0.93
CA HIS A 14 6.13 3.02 0.84
C HIS A 14 5.99 1.86 -0.13
N ILE A 15 4.85 1.16 -0.10
CA ILE A 15 4.56 0.05 -1.03
C ILE A 15 3.95 0.51 -2.36
N ARG A 16 3.77 1.83 -2.53
CA ARG A 16 3.21 2.48 -3.73
C ARG A 16 1.81 2.02 -4.09
N TRP A 17 1.01 1.75 -3.07
CA TRP A 17 -0.41 1.41 -3.21
C TRP A 17 -1.28 2.63 -2.97
N THR A 18 -2.42 2.64 -3.63
CA THR A 18 -3.57 3.49 -3.31
C THR A 18 -4.58 2.72 -2.46
N PRO A 19 -5.56 3.36 -1.82
CA PRO A 19 -6.69 2.68 -1.17
C PRO A 19 -7.36 1.62 -2.06
N ILE A 20 -7.48 1.88 -3.37
CA ILE A 20 -8.03 0.94 -4.37
C ILE A 20 -7.20 -0.35 -4.44
N ASN A 21 -5.88 -0.25 -4.38
CA ASN A 21 -5.01 -1.43 -4.42
C ASN A 21 -5.18 -2.28 -3.16
N LEU A 22 -5.31 -1.65 -1.99
CA LEU A 22 -5.55 -2.39 -0.74
C LEU A 22 -6.94 -3.05 -0.73
N ALA A 23 -7.98 -2.32 -1.12
CA ALA A 23 -9.34 -2.87 -1.23
C ALA A 23 -9.37 -4.09 -2.17
N SER A 24 -8.66 -4.00 -3.29
CA SER A 24 -8.49 -5.12 -4.23
C SER A 24 -7.75 -6.31 -3.62
N ALA A 25 -6.68 -6.06 -2.85
CA ALA A 25 -5.89 -7.11 -2.21
C ALA A 25 -6.67 -7.84 -1.10
N LEU A 26 -7.48 -7.11 -0.33
CA LEU A 26 -8.32 -7.65 0.74
C LEU A 26 -9.68 -8.18 0.24
N GLN A 27 -10.04 -7.90 -1.02
CA GLN A 27 -11.36 -8.18 -1.58
C GLN A 27 -12.50 -7.60 -0.72
N CYS A 28 -12.31 -6.36 -0.25
CA CYS A 28 -13.28 -5.64 0.57
C CYS A 28 -13.77 -4.36 -0.11
N ASP A 29 -14.71 -3.67 0.54
CA ASP A 29 -15.20 -2.38 0.08
C ASP A 29 -14.09 -1.32 0.13
N LEU A 30 -14.03 -0.47 -0.89
CA LEU A 30 -13.16 0.70 -0.91
C LEU A 30 -13.53 1.69 0.21
N ALA A 31 -14.81 1.88 0.49
CA ALA A 31 -15.28 2.80 1.52
C ALA A 31 -14.76 2.43 2.91
N LEU A 32 -14.60 1.12 3.20
CA LEU A 32 -14.00 0.65 4.45
C LEU A 32 -12.52 1.07 4.54
N VAL A 33 -11.79 0.96 3.42
CA VAL A 33 -10.37 1.37 3.37
C VAL A 33 -10.24 2.89 3.49
N GLU A 34 -11.13 3.65 2.87
CA GLU A 34 -11.17 5.11 2.98
C GLU A 34 -11.49 5.56 4.42
N ALA A 35 -12.36 4.84 5.13
CA ALA A 35 -12.65 5.11 6.54
C ALA A 35 -11.42 4.88 7.45
N TRP A 36 -10.61 3.86 7.18
CA TRP A 36 -9.32 3.65 7.85
C TRP A 36 -8.30 4.74 7.54
N GLU A 37 -8.26 5.20 6.28
CA GLU A 37 -7.35 6.26 5.83
C GLU A 37 -7.71 7.63 6.42
N SER A 38 -9.00 7.94 6.52
CA SER A 38 -9.49 9.20 7.11
C SER A 38 -9.46 9.20 8.64
N GLY A 39 -9.41 8.00 9.25
CA GLY A 39 -9.53 7.81 10.69
C GLY A 39 -10.96 7.85 11.21
N GLU A 40 -11.96 7.74 10.32
CA GLU A 40 -13.35 7.49 10.69
C GLU A 40 -13.51 6.13 11.38
N ASP A 41 -12.77 5.11 10.92
CA ASP A 41 -12.70 3.79 11.53
C ASP A 41 -11.26 3.44 11.98
N GLU A 42 -11.16 2.65 13.05
CA GLU A 42 -9.86 2.15 13.52
C GLU A 42 -9.29 1.09 12.58
N VAL A 43 -8.00 1.18 12.28
CA VAL A 43 -7.27 0.14 11.54
C VAL A 43 -7.12 -1.11 12.42
N PRO A 44 -7.58 -2.30 11.98
CA PRO A 44 -7.37 -3.54 12.72
C PRO A 44 -5.88 -3.81 12.99
N ALA A 45 -5.54 -4.23 14.21
CA ALA A 45 -4.15 -4.38 14.63
C ALA A 45 -3.35 -5.38 13.76
N GLU A 46 -3.98 -6.49 13.36
CA GLU A 46 -3.35 -7.48 12.47
C GLU A 46 -3.12 -6.92 11.06
N LEU A 47 -4.06 -6.14 10.52
CA LEU A 47 -3.90 -5.47 9.23
C LEU A 47 -2.77 -4.45 9.28
N GLY A 48 -2.70 -3.64 10.35
CA GLY A 48 -1.61 -2.69 10.56
C GLY A 48 -0.24 -3.39 10.64
N ALA A 49 -0.15 -4.50 11.38
CA ALA A 49 1.09 -5.28 11.46
C ALA A 49 1.52 -5.86 10.10
N TRP A 50 0.57 -6.31 9.29
CA TRP A 50 0.84 -6.80 7.94
C TRP A 50 1.33 -5.68 7.01
N LEU A 51 0.70 -4.49 7.03
CA LEU A 51 1.13 -3.32 6.24
C LEU A 51 2.55 -2.86 6.62
N GLU A 52 2.90 -2.87 7.91
CA GLU A 52 4.25 -2.54 8.38
C GLU A 52 5.32 -3.48 7.81
N ILE A 53 5.02 -4.78 7.73
CA ILE A 53 5.95 -5.76 7.17
C ILE A 53 6.19 -5.48 5.69
N LEU A 54 5.12 -5.18 4.94
CA LEU A 54 5.23 -4.86 3.51
C LEU A 54 6.00 -3.55 3.28
N ALA A 55 5.70 -2.50 4.06
CA ALA A 55 6.41 -1.22 3.98
C ALA A 55 7.91 -1.41 4.21
N LYS A 56 8.31 -2.10 5.29
CA LYS A 56 9.72 -2.39 5.60
C LYS A 56 10.40 -3.21 4.52
N ALA A 57 9.71 -4.19 3.94
CA ALA A 57 10.25 -4.98 2.83
C ALA A 57 10.50 -4.12 1.58
N HIS A 58 9.58 -3.21 1.26
CA HIS A 58 9.73 -2.27 0.15
C HIS A 58 10.84 -1.24 0.38
N GLU A 59 10.98 -0.73 1.61
CA GLU A 59 12.07 0.19 1.96
C GLU A 59 13.46 -0.49 1.86
N ALA A 60 13.54 -1.78 2.21
CA ALA A 60 14.79 -2.53 2.18
C ALA A 60 15.26 -2.92 0.76
N VAL A 61 14.39 -2.85 -0.25
CA VAL A 61 14.67 -3.31 -1.61
C VAL A 61 14.52 -2.14 -2.59
N GLU A 62 15.64 -1.66 -3.11
CA GLU A 62 15.62 -0.59 -4.12
C GLU A 62 14.90 -1.01 -5.40
N VAL A 63 14.21 -0.06 -6.03
CA VAL A 63 13.62 -0.30 -7.35
C VAL A 63 14.71 -0.58 -8.36
N PRO A 64 14.63 -1.69 -9.13
CA PRO A 64 15.60 -1.98 -10.16
C PRO A 64 15.72 -0.84 -11.18
N SER A 65 16.86 -0.17 -11.19
CA SER A 65 17.12 0.96 -12.09
C SER A 65 17.27 0.54 -13.55
N THR A 66 17.59 -0.74 -13.78
CA THR A 66 17.80 -1.34 -15.11
C THR A 66 16.63 -1.12 -16.07
N TYR A 67 15.39 -1.10 -15.57
CA TYR A 67 14.18 -0.96 -16.39
C TYR A 67 13.76 0.50 -16.61
N ARG A 68 14.45 1.47 -16.01
CA ARG A 68 14.09 2.89 -16.16
C ARG A 68 14.21 3.30 -17.63
N GLY A 69 13.11 3.82 -18.18
CA GLY A 69 13.06 4.29 -19.57
C GLY A 69 12.91 3.18 -20.61
N TRP A 70 12.72 1.93 -20.22
CA TRP A 70 12.37 0.87 -21.17
C TRP A 70 11.04 1.18 -21.83
N GLN A 71 10.99 1.02 -23.15
CA GLN A 71 9.80 1.23 -23.95
C GLN A 71 9.44 -0.08 -24.64
N HIS A 72 8.16 -0.43 -24.60
CA HIS A 72 7.65 -1.54 -25.39
C HIS A 72 7.70 -1.16 -26.88
N ARG A 73 8.38 -1.98 -27.69
CA ARG A 73 8.38 -1.86 -29.15
C ARG A 73 7.66 -3.06 -29.74
N PRO A 74 6.38 -2.94 -30.10
CA PRO A 74 5.67 -4.04 -30.75
C PRO A 74 6.34 -4.35 -32.09
N LYS A 75 6.47 -5.63 -32.42
CA LYS A 75 6.88 -6.07 -33.76
C LYS A 75 5.67 -5.94 -34.67
N LEU A 76 5.82 -5.18 -35.75
CA LEU A 76 4.86 -5.10 -36.85
C LEU A 76 4.74 -6.44 -37.57
#